data_AF-A0A396H441-F1
#
_entry.id   AF-A0A396H441-F1
#
_cell.length_a   1.000
_cell.length_b   1.000
_cell.length_c   1.000
_cell.angle_alpha   90.00
_cell.angle_beta   90.00
_cell.angle_gamma   90.00
#
_symmetry.space_group_name_H-M   'P 1'
#
loop_
_entity.id
_entity.type
_entity.pdbx_description
1 polymer ?
#
loop_
_entity_poly.entity_id
_entity_poly.type
_entity_poly.pdbx_seq_one_letter_code
_entity_poly.pdbx_strand_id
1 'polypeptide(L)'
;MGVRQSFSFFNYDPSRHNVFKVNGTFFQRCTFPPQNEALSTGKDIIPLKTEETKWYVCGIADNCSARHMKFIITVLAESAPAPSLPPSSDAHSVVSSVFGVVMATMVAIAVIFA
;
A
#
# COMPACT_ATOMS: atom_id res chain seq x y z
N MET A 1 -1.05 -23.02 7.27
CA MET A 1 -1.65 -21.92 6.51
C MET A 1 -2.11 -20.83 7.48
N GLY A 2 -1.42 -19.68 7.53
CA GLY A 2 -1.98 -18.48 8.15
C GLY A 2 -2.41 -17.53 7.05
N VAL A 3 -3.70 -17.15 7.00
CA VAL A 3 -4.17 -16.11 6.09
C VAL A 3 -3.59 -14.79 6.62
N ARG A 4 -2.80 -14.07 5.81
CA ARG A 4 -2.39 -12.70 6.16
C ARG A 4 -3.65 -11.85 6.19
N GLN A 5 -4.05 -11.38 7.38
CA GLN A 5 -5.22 -10.51 7.52
C GLN A 5 -4.77 -9.06 7.43
N SER A 6 -5.40 -8.33 6.50
CA SER A 6 -5.22 -6.88 6.38
C SER A 6 -6.22 -6.14 7.26
N PHE A 7 -5.82 -4.97 7.75
CA PHE A 7 -6.66 -4.12 8.60
C PHE A 7 -6.63 -2.68 8.08
N SER A 8 -7.75 -1.97 8.22
CA SER A 8 -7.83 -0.53 8.01
C SER A 8 -8.05 0.17 9.35
N PHE A 9 -7.33 1.27 9.58
CA PHE A 9 -7.35 2.03 10.81
C PHE A 9 -7.99 3.40 10.57
N PHE A 10 -9.06 3.72 11.30
CA PHE A 10 -9.75 5.00 11.25
C PHE A 10 -9.45 5.80 12.52
N ASN A 11 -8.65 6.83 12.37
CA ASN A 11 -8.32 7.76 13.46
C ASN A 11 -8.97 9.11 13.20
N TYR A 12 -9.84 9.54 14.12
CA TYR A 12 -10.62 10.77 14.01
C TYR A 12 -11.08 11.26 15.38
N ASP A 13 -11.48 12.53 15.45
CA ASP A 13 -12.14 13.08 16.65
C ASP A 13 -13.60 12.56 16.73
N PRO A 14 -13.94 11.73 17.72
CA PRO A 14 -15.26 11.10 17.81
C PRO A 14 -16.38 12.10 18.15
N SER A 15 -16.06 13.33 18.55
CA SER A 15 -17.06 14.39 18.74
C SER A 15 -17.52 15.01 17.42
N ARG A 16 -16.76 14.81 16.33
CA ARG A 16 -16.99 15.46 15.03
C ARG A 16 -17.20 14.49 13.88
N HIS A 17 -16.79 13.23 14.06
CA HIS A 17 -16.82 12.21 13.03
C HIS A 17 -17.28 10.86 13.59
N ASN A 18 -17.77 10.03 12.69
CA ASN A 18 -18.09 8.63 12.89
C ASN A 18 -17.88 7.91 11.55
N VAL A 19 -17.94 6.59 11.56
CA VAL A 19 -17.80 5.78 10.33
C VAL A 19 -18.96 4.81 10.23
N PHE A 20 -19.74 4.93 9.16
CA PHE A 20 -20.71 3.91 8.76
C PHE A 20 -20.14 3.04 7.66
N LYS A 21 -20.33 1.72 7.76
CA LYS A 21 -20.26 0.82 6.59
C LYS A 21 -21.61 0.86 5.90
N VAL A 22 -21.63 1.17 4.60
CA VAL A 22 -22.86 1.32 3.81
C VAL A 22 -22.78 0.56 2.48
N ASN A 23 -23.89 0.51 1.74
CA ASN A 23 -23.91 0.03 0.36
C ASN A 23 -23.65 1.19 -0.64
N GLY A 24 -23.49 0.86 -1.92
CA GLY A 24 -23.21 1.85 -2.97
C GLY A 24 -24.26 2.96 -3.10
N THR A 25 -25.56 2.64 -2.95
CA THR A 25 -26.64 3.63 -3.03
C THR A 25 -26.55 4.64 -1.88
N PHE A 26 -26.33 4.16 -0.66
CA PHE A 26 -26.19 4.99 0.53
C PHE A 26 -24.92 5.85 0.47
N PHE A 27 -23.83 5.29 -0.05
CA PHE A 27 -22.59 6.01 -0.31
C PHE A 27 -22.75 7.15 -1.34
N GLN A 28 -23.51 6.91 -2.41
CA GLN A 28 -23.75 7.91 -3.44
C GLN A 28 -24.65 9.03 -2.91
N ARG A 29 -25.71 8.67 -2.19
CA ARG A 29 -26.73 9.60 -1.71
C ARG A 29 -26.41 10.24 -0.36
N CYS A 30 -25.33 9.81 0.31
CA CYS A 30 -25.00 10.21 1.68
C CYS A 30 -26.18 10.02 2.63
N THR A 31 -26.77 8.82 2.60
CA THR A 31 -27.80 8.39 3.55
C THR A 31 -27.24 7.32 4.46
N PHE A 32 -27.71 7.25 5.71
CA PHE A 32 -27.04 6.49 6.76
C PHE A 32 -28.03 5.58 7.50
N PRO A 33 -27.58 4.40 7.96
CA PRO A 33 -28.31 3.59 8.94
C PRO A 33 -28.52 4.33 10.27
N PRO A 34 -29.31 3.74 11.20
CA PRO A 34 -29.41 4.20 12.58
C PRO A 34 -28.04 4.36 13.27
N GLN A 35 -27.91 5.35 14.16
CA GLN A 35 -26.64 5.76 14.77
C GLN A 35 -25.93 4.65 15.57
N ASN A 36 -26.65 3.67 16.10
CA ASN A 36 -26.08 2.54 16.82
C ASN A 36 -25.27 1.57 15.94
N GLU A 37 -25.36 1.72 14.61
CA GLU A 37 -24.52 0.98 13.65
C GLU A 37 -23.22 1.72 13.30
N ALA A 38 -23.05 2.95 13.78
CA ALA A 38 -21.84 3.74 13.54
C ALA A 38 -20.68 3.26 14.40
N LEU A 39 -19.51 3.11 13.78
CA LEU A 39 -18.26 3.12 14.51
C LEU A 39 -17.99 4.54 15.00
N SER A 40 -17.65 4.70 16.28
CA SER A 40 -17.64 6.00 16.96
C SER A 40 -16.55 6.13 18.04
N THR A 41 -15.55 5.23 18.07
CA THR A 41 -14.50 5.29 19.10
C THR A 41 -13.43 6.35 18.81
N GLY A 42 -13.34 6.82 17.56
CA GLY A 42 -12.25 7.67 17.09
C GLY A 42 -10.95 6.92 16.77
N LYS A 43 -10.89 5.60 17.03
CA LYS A 43 -9.76 4.71 16.74
C LYS A 43 -10.23 3.34 16.28
N ASP A 44 -11.11 3.31 15.28
CA ASP A 44 -11.73 2.07 14.84
C ASP A 44 -10.81 1.26 13.94
N ILE A 45 -10.82 -0.06 14.12
CA ILE A 45 -10.05 -1.02 13.33
C ILE A 45 -11.04 -1.90 12.57
N ILE A 46 -10.91 -1.94 11.24
CA ILE A 46 -11.78 -2.72 10.37
C ILE A 46 -10.98 -3.87 9.75
N PRO A 47 -11.31 -5.14 10.08
CA PRO A 47 -10.72 -6.30 9.42
C PRO A 47 -11.14 -6.42 7.95
N LEU A 48 -10.16 -6.63 7.07
CA LEU A 48 -10.33 -6.84 5.64
C LEU A 48 -10.11 -8.32 5.31
N LYS A 49 -11.14 -9.14 5.60
CA LYS A 49 -11.04 -10.62 5.55
C LYS A 49 -11.43 -11.24 4.22
N THR A 50 -12.25 -10.55 3.45
CA THR A 50 -13.00 -11.08 2.30
C THR A 50 -12.73 -10.18 1.11
N GLU A 51 -12.54 -10.80 -0.06
CA GLU A 51 -12.43 -10.11 -1.33
C GLU A 51 -13.78 -9.47 -1.67
N GLU A 52 -13.89 -8.17 -1.40
CA GLU A 52 -15.10 -7.41 -1.68
C GLU A 52 -14.79 -5.91 -1.69
N THR A 53 -15.69 -5.17 -2.33
CA THR A 53 -15.73 -3.70 -2.24
C THR A 53 -16.61 -3.28 -1.07
N LYS A 54 -16.08 -2.46 -0.18
CA LYS A 54 -16.76 -1.91 1.00
C LYS A 54 -16.81 -0.39 0.90
N TRP A 55 -17.98 0.19 1.17
CA TRP A 55 -18.18 1.63 1.15
C TRP A 55 -18.32 2.16 2.57
N TYR A 56 -17.69 3.31 2.82
CA TYR A 56 -17.70 3.95 4.13
C TYR A 56 -17.92 5.45 4.01
N VAL A 57 -18.62 6.01 4.99
CA VAL A 57 -19.02 7.42 5.02
C VAL A 57 -18.99 7.96 6.45
N CYS A 58 -18.77 9.26 6.60
CA CYS A 58 -19.08 9.98 7.84
C CYS A 58 -20.53 10.48 7.80
N GLY A 59 -21.33 10.11 8.79
CA GLY A 59 -22.74 10.50 8.90
C GLY A 59 -22.99 11.77 9.73
N ILE A 60 -21.95 12.44 10.21
CA ILE A 60 -22.09 13.69 10.97
C ILE A 60 -22.30 14.87 10.02
N ALA A 61 -23.39 15.61 10.23
CA ALA A 61 -23.73 16.83 9.49
C ALA A 61 -23.64 16.64 7.96
N ASP A 62 -22.97 17.57 7.27
CA ASP A 62 -22.77 17.57 5.81
C ASP A 62 -21.41 16.97 5.38
N ASN A 63 -20.70 16.29 6.29
CA ASN A 63 -19.36 15.78 6.04
C ASN A 63 -19.31 14.83 4.82
N CYS A 64 -20.30 13.96 4.64
CA CYS A 64 -20.34 13.07 3.47
C CYS A 64 -20.63 13.81 2.16
N SER A 65 -21.64 14.69 2.14
CA SER A 65 -22.16 15.27 0.90
C SER A 65 -21.38 16.51 0.44
N ALA A 66 -21.12 17.44 1.36
CA ALA A 66 -20.46 18.72 1.07
C ALA A 66 -18.93 18.61 1.18
N ARG A 67 -18.43 17.79 2.09
CA ARG A 67 -16.97 17.64 2.34
C ARG A 67 -16.38 16.36 1.77
N HIS A 68 -17.21 15.52 1.15
CA HIS A 68 -16.80 14.27 0.53
C HIS A 68 -16.04 13.32 1.48
N MET A 69 -16.38 13.34 2.78
CA MET A 69 -15.81 12.42 3.77
C MET A 69 -16.43 11.03 3.62
N LYS A 70 -15.98 10.35 2.57
CA LYS A 70 -16.40 9.01 2.17
C LYS A 70 -15.28 8.34 1.39
N PHE A 71 -15.12 7.03 1.57
CA PHE A 71 -14.07 6.26 0.91
C PHE A 71 -14.53 4.83 0.63
N ILE A 72 -13.85 4.19 -0.32
CA ILE A 72 -14.13 2.83 -0.76
C ILE A 72 -12.88 2.00 -0.51
N ILE A 73 -13.05 0.82 0.06
CA ILE A 73 -11.98 -0.16 0.21
C ILE A 73 -12.34 -1.37 -0.63
N THR A 74 -11.52 -1.66 -1.63
CA THR A 74 -11.62 -2.89 -2.42
C THR A 74 -10.54 -3.85 -1.94
N VAL A 75 -10.95 -4.99 -1.39
CA VAL A 75 -10.04 -6.07 -1.04
C VAL A 75 -9.92 -6.99 -2.24
N LEU A 76 -8.70 -7.17 -2.74
CA LEU A 76 -8.39 -8.04 -3.87
C LEU A 76 -7.82 -9.37 -3.37
N ALA A 77 -7.90 -10.39 -4.22
CA ALA A 77 -7.19 -11.64 -4.00
C ALA A 77 -5.70 -11.39 -3.76
N GLU A 78 -5.16 -12.07 -2.75
CA GLU A 78 -3.71 -12.06 -2.56
C GLU A 78 -3.10 -12.92 -3.67
N SER A 79 -2.41 -12.26 -4.61
CA SER A 79 -1.66 -12.94 -5.65
C SER A 79 -0.62 -13.87 -5.02
N ALA A 80 -0.49 -15.09 -5.54
CA ALA A 80 0.57 -15.99 -5.12
C ALA A 80 1.94 -15.28 -5.29
N PRO A 81 2.90 -15.50 -4.38
CA PRO A 81 4.25 -14.99 -4.57
C PRO A 81 4.77 -15.43 -5.93
N ALA A 82 5.30 -14.48 -6.73
CA ALA A 82 5.99 -14.84 -7.96
C ALA A 82 7.08 -15.87 -7.63
N PRO A 83 7.30 -16.91 -8.47
CA PRO A 83 8.42 -17.80 -8.30
C PRO A 83 9.69 -16.97 -8.17
N SER A 84 10.45 -17.16 -7.09
CA SER A 84 11.76 -16.53 -6.94
C SER A 84 12.62 -16.94 -8.13
N LEU A 85 13.06 -15.96 -8.92
CA LEU A 85 14.06 -16.20 -9.96
C LEU A 85 15.27 -16.91 -9.32
N PRO A 86 15.84 -17.95 -9.95
CA PRO A 86 17.08 -18.54 -9.46
C PRO A 86 18.14 -17.43 -9.41
N PRO A 87 19.05 -17.43 -8.43
CA PRO A 87 20.14 -16.46 -8.38
C PRO A 87 20.92 -16.53 -9.70
N SER A 88 20.94 -15.43 -10.46
CA SER A 88 21.87 -15.30 -11.58
C SER A 88 23.27 -15.27 -11.00
N SER A 89 24.07 -16.28 -11.34
CA SER A 89 25.49 -16.31 -11.01
C SER A 89 26.23 -15.33 -11.92
N ASP A 90 26.24 -14.04 -11.56
CA ASP A 90 26.99 -13.01 -12.28
C ASP A 90 28.48 -13.04 -11.89
N ALA A 91 29.17 -14.15 -12.21
CA ALA A 91 30.60 -14.31 -11.97
C ALA A 91 31.50 -13.70 -13.07
N HIS A 92 30.94 -13.02 -14.08
CA HIS A 92 31.71 -12.63 -15.28
C HIS A 92 32.08 -11.14 -15.37
N SER A 93 31.55 -10.26 -14.51
CA SER A 93 31.84 -8.82 -14.63
C SER A 93 33.22 -8.41 -14.08
N VAL A 94 33.79 -9.20 -13.15
CA VAL A 94 35.05 -8.84 -12.47
C VAL A 94 36.29 -9.01 -13.36
N VAL A 95 36.26 -9.91 -14.36
CA VAL A 95 37.45 -10.20 -15.19
C VAL A 95 37.74 -9.10 -16.22
N SER A 96 36.71 -8.39 -16.69
CA SER A 96 36.89 -7.34 -17.71
C SER A 96 37.52 -6.06 -17.12
N SER A 97 37.23 -5.75 -15.85
CA SER A 97 37.77 -4.54 -15.19
C SER A 97 39.26 -4.65 -14.86
N VAL A 98 39.74 -5.84 -14.47
CA VAL A 98 41.14 -6.03 -14.06
C VAL A 98 42.08 -5.96 -15.26
N PHE A 99 41.70 -6.48 -16.43
CA PHE A 99 42.53 -6.40 -17.65
C PHE A 99 42.73 -4.96 -18.15
N GLY A 100 41.70 -4.11 -18.06
CA GLY A 100 41.80 -2.72 -18.49
C GLY A 100 42.76 -1.87 -17.64
N VAL A 101 42.80 -2.10 -16.33
CA VAL A 101 43.68 -1.36 -15.42
C VAL A 101 45.15 -1.79 -15.58
N VAL A 102 45.42 -3.08 -15.78
CA VAL A 102 46.79 -3.59 -15.94
C VAL A 102 47.44 -3.06 -17.22
N MET A 103 46.70 -2.98 -18.33
CA MET A 103 47.25 -2.46 -19.60
C MET A 103 47.51 -0.95 -19.54
N ALA A 104 46.73 -0.17 -18.80
CA ALA A 104 46.91 1.28 -18.68
C ALA A 104 48.16 1.66 -17.86
N THR A 105 48.51 0.87 -16.85
CA THR A 105 49.67 1.14 -15.97
C THR A 105 51.01 0.81 -16.62
N MET A 106 51.10 -0.27 -17.42
CA MET A 106 52.33 -0.62 -18.12
C MET A 106 52.71 0.40 -19.19
N VAL A 107 51.73 0.99 -19.89
CA VAL A 107 51.99 2.03 -20.89
C VAL A 107 52.53 3.29 -20.22
N ALA A 108 51.95 3.73 -19.11
CA ALA A 108 52.37 4.95 -18.42
C ALA A 108 53.81 4.86 -17.85
N ILE A 109 54.22 3.70 -17.34
CA ILE A 109 55.57 3.52 -16.78
C ILE A 109 56.64 3.56 -17.88
N ALA A 110 56.34 3.07 -19.08
CA ALA A 110 57.28 3.10 -20.21
C ALA A 110 57.52 4.52 -20.77
N VAL A 111 56.54 5.43 -20.67
CA VAL A 111 56.71 6.83 -21.13
C VAL A 111 57.53 7.68 -20.15
N ILE A 112 57.69 7.24 -18.89
CA ILE A 112 58.42 8.00 -17.86
C ILE A 112 59.94 7.78 -17.94
N PHE A 113 60.40 6.72 -18.59
CA PHE A 113 61.83 6.36 -18.72
C PHE A 113 62.38 6.46 -20.16
N ALA A 114 61.70 7.17 -21.05
CA ALA A 114 62.15 7.46 -22.42
C ALA A 114 62.50 8.95 -22.59
#